data_AF-A0AAW4PGG2-F1
#
_entry.id   AF-A0AAW4PGG2-F1
#
_cell.length_a   1.000
_cell.length_b   1.000
_cell.length_c   1.000
_cell.angle_alpha   90.00
_cell.angle_beta   90.00
_cell.angle_gamma   90.00
#
_symmetry.space_group_name_H-M   'P 1'
#
loop_
_entity.id
_entity.type
_entity.pdbx_description
1 polymer ?
#
loop_
_entity_poly.entity_id
_entity_poly.type
_entity_poly.pdbx_seq_one_letter_code
_entity_poly.pdbx_strand_id
1 'polypeptide(L)'
;MTNDRRMTTDRFYGGVTNRLDNLRACLAYIHENSPTRENLTQWVIDNTRASSPEAIDHHLAFLDAIDLIQLDTTACELAYYGEQWLDDQDRATLYAALSEGVKGFDTLLQALAEEPRTDTDLMDILVSEFEEAKMTKPGPAIRHREWLQVLGYAKREGDTTYLTDAGRDALGEQYTGVYHATHSPPPGVEIGDQLTQADIETIFDTGFGYQISGINPRRDASDNQYLLVFATEDGPYNDTVTQGQFKYIGEGLEGDQSTNSPGNSVLIDAIETDIPVHFFYQATDATGWAYQGLVDVLEWEFEPRDGREVLVFTMAHQESTRSEWTTAVREQLQQYHDLHNSERVTLDEIYDFVADDLTQQFPDNDDVRAKIHQQLQILRDQGDVELLDDARTYRLTFEPDVETVETELQAKLETEPQLTSDNEEFTEQKHRVRDQAFARLVKAAYDNRCAICDRRRETPAGTPEVEAAHIYPKSEQGADDPRNGLALCKLHHWAFDTGWLAISDDYTIVVADAPERDGYHEFKQLEGTPLSLPANEAMVPHRLFLEHHRELWNF
;
A
#
# COMPACT_ATOMS: atom_id res chain seq x y z
N MET A 1 -5.79 6.61 19.29
CA MET A 1 -6.96 6.08 18.57
C MET A 1 -7.45 4.85 19.32
N THR A 2 -8.76 4.63 19.49
CA THR A 2 -9.29 3.45 20.18
C THR A 2 -8.99 2.21 19.35
N ASN A 3 -8.22 1.27 19.90
CA ASN A 3 -7.84 0.00 19.27
C ASN A 3 -9.09 -0.88 19.08
N ASP A 4 -9.72 -0.81 17.90
CA ASP A 4 -11.02 -1.42 17.54
C ASP A 4 -10.96 -2.94 17.31
N ARG A 5 -9.81 -3.56 17.62
CA ARG A 5 -9.58 -5.01 17.49
C ARG A 5 -10.47 -5.81 18.42
N ARG A 6 -11.08 -6.89 17.92
CA ARG A 6 -11.90 -7.79 18.73
C ARG A 6 -11.02 -8.65 19.64
N MET A 7 -11.51 -9.00 20.83
CA MET A 7 -10.81 -9.94 21.72
C MET A 7 -11.15 -11.41 21.43
N THR A 8 -12.28 -11.66 20.77
CA THR A 8 -12.76 -13.02 20.51
C THR A 8 -12.80 -13.28 19.02
N THR A 9 -12.04 -14.29 18.60
CA THR A 9 -12.16 -14.91 17.28
C THR A 9 -13.33 -15.90 17.26
N ASP A 10 -13.85 -16.21 16.08
CA ASP A 10 -14.80 -17.28 15.84
C ASP A 10 -14.32 -18.24 14.74
N ARG A 11 -15.00 -19.36 14.54
CA ARG A 11 -14.63 -20.39 13.55
C ARG A 11 -15.36 -20.16 12.24
N PHE A 12 -14.74 -20.56 11.13
CA PHE A 12 -15.47 -20.97 9.94
C PHE A 12 -15.60 -22.51 9.88
N TYR A 13 -16.58 -23.00 9.12
CA TYR A 13 -16.91 -24.41 9.05
C TYR A 13 -15.78 -25.26 8.44
N GLY A 14 -15.61 -26.50 8.90
CA GLY A 14 -14.61 -27.44 8.36
C GLY A 14 -13.61 -28.01 9.37
N GLY A 15 -13.64 -27.54 10.62
CA GLY A 15 -12.66 -27.94 11.64
C GLY A 15 -11.23 -27.56 11.24
N VAL A 16 -10.20 -28.10 11.90
CA VAL A 16 -8.81 -27.76 11.54
C VAL A 16 -8.43 -28.25 10.13
N THR A 17 -9.03 -29.33 9.66
CA THR A 17 -8.61 -30.00 8.41
C THR A 17 -9.16 -29.34 7.15
N ASN A 18 -10.45 -28.99 7.12
CA ASN A 18 -11.12 -28.56 5.88
C ASN A 18 -11.53 -27.07 5.91
N ARG A 19 -11.12 -26.31 6.93
CA ARG A 19 -11.55 -24.91 7.08
C ARG A 19 -11.04 -24.02 5.96
N LEU A 20 -9.78 -24.17 5.53
CA LEU A 20 -9.26 -23.37 4.40
C LEU A 20 -10.02 -23.69 3.11
N ASP A 21 -10.23 -24.97 2.78
CA ASP A 21 -10.96 -25.34 1.56
C ASP A 21 -12.39 -24.80 1.55
N ASN A 22 -13.10 -24.90 2.67
CA ASN A 22 -14.46 -24.37 2.80
C ASN A 22 -14.47 -22.84 2.75
N LEU A 23 -13.51 -22.19 3.41
CA LEU A 23 -13.38 -20.74 3.38
C LEU A 23 -13.11 -20.26 1.96
N ARG A 24 -12.16 -20.88 1.26
CA ARG A 24 -11.86 -20.58 -0.15
C ARG A 24 -13.09 -20.75 -1.04
N ALA A 25 -13.82 -21.86 -0.89
CA ALA A 25 -15.05 -22.09 -1.64
C ALA A 25 -16.12 -21.02 -1.35
N CYS A 26 -16.20 -20.56 -0.09
CA CYS A 26 -17.12 -19.49 0.31
C CYS A 26 -16.71 -18.16 -0.33
N LEU A 27 -15.43 -17.79 -0.27
CA LEU A 27 -14.93 -16.56 -0.86
C LEU A 27 -15.04 -16.58 -2.38
N ALA A 28 -14.75 -17.70 -3.03
CA ALA A 28 -14.97 -17.88 -4.47
C ALA A 28 -16.44 -17.69 -4.84
N TYR A 29 -17.37 -18.28 -4.07
CA TYR A 29 -18.80 -18.08 -4.29
C TYR A 29 -19.21 -16.61 -4.16
N ILE A 30 -18.68 -15.91 -3.14
CA ILE A 30 -18.92 -14.47 -2.95
C ILE A 30 -18.40 -13.67 -4.13
N HIS A 31 -17.15 -13.92 -4.54
CA HIS A 31 -16.50 -13.23 -5.66
C HIS A 31 -17.26 -13.43 -6.98
N GLU A 32 -17.70 -14.65 -7.27
CA GLU A 32 -18.36 -15.00 -8.53
C GLU A 32 -19.83 -14.53 -8.61
N ASN A 33 -20.51 -14.38 -7.47
CA ASN A 33 -21.97 -14.25 -7.45
C ASN A 33 -22.49 -12.99 -6.74
N SER A 34 -21.63 -12.26 -6.02
CA SER A 34 -21.99 -11.12 -5.16
C SER A 34 -23.32 -11.36 -4.40
N PRO A 35 -23.44 -12.50 -3.68
CA PRO A 35 -24.71 -12.99 -3.20
C PRO A 35 -25.32 -12.06 -2.15
N THR A 36 -26.65 -12.00 -2.08
CA THR A 36 -27.33 -11.41 -0.91
C THR A 36 -26.95 -12.19 0.35
N ARG A 37 -27.07 -11.57 1.54
CA ARG A 37 -26.82 -12.25 2.82
C ARG A 37 -27.66 -13.52 3.00
N GLU A 38 -28.89 -13.53 2.48
CA GLU A 38 -29.77 -14.71 2.49
C GLU A 38 -29.20 -15.83 1.59
N ASN A 39 -28.78 -15.51 0.37
CA ASN A 39 -28.18 -16.47 -0.56
C ASN A 39 -26.85 -17.01 -0.04
N LEU A 40 -26.01 -16.15 0.55
CA LEU A 40 -24.76 -16.56 1.19
C LEU A 40 -25.02 -17.50 2.37
N THR A 41 -26.00 -17.18 3.22
CA THR A 41 -26.40 -18.05 4.33
C THR A 41 -26.85 -19.41 3.82
N GLN A 42 -27.68 -19.43 2.77
CA GLN A 42 -28.17 -20.68 2.17
C GLN A 42 -27.02 -21.48 1.55
N TRP A 43 -26.09 -20.82 0.84
CA TRP A 43 -24.91 -21.48 0.30
C TRP A 43 -24.07 -22.13 1.39
N VAL A 44 -23.87 -21.45 2.53
CA VAL A 44 -23.14 -22.03 3.67
C VAL A 44 -23.85 -23.25 4.25
N ILE A 45 -25.19 -23.25 4.32
CA ILE A 45 -25.98 -24.43 4.73
C ILE A 45 -25.73 -25.61 3.78
N ASP A 46 -25.77 -25.35 2.48
CA ASP A 46 -25.73 -26.39 1.46
C ASP A 46 -24.32 -26.98 1.25
N ASN A 47 -23.28 -26.17 1.47
CA ASN A 47 -21.89 -26.54 1.18
C ASN A 47 -21.05 -26.87 2.42
N THR A 48 -21.61 -26.70 3.61
CA THR A 48 -20.92 -27.02 4.86
C THR A 48 -21.78 -27.93 5.76
N ARG A 49 -21.35 -28.14 7.02
CA ARG A 49 -22.15 -28.86 8.03
C ARG A 49 -22.98 -27.93 8.92
N ALA A 50 -23.21 -26.70 8.45
CA ALA A 50 -23.99 -25.71 9.18
C ALA A 50 -25.45 -26.16 9.33
N SER A 51 -26.05 -25.88 10.48
CA SER A 51 -27.44 -26.26 10.76
C SER A 51 -28.23 -25.19 11.52
N SER A 52 -27.61 -24.05 11.86
CA SER A 52 -28.25 -22.92 12.53
C SER A 52 -27.92 -21.63 11.77
N PRO A 53 -28.92 -20.94 11.21
CA PRO A 53 -28.75 -19.64 10.58
C PRO A 53 -28.10 -18.60 11.50
N GLU A 54 -28.43 -18.62 12.79
CA GLU A 54 -27.85 -17.72 13.78
C GLU A 54 -26.35 -17.97 13.99
N ALA A 55 -25.93 -19.23 13.95
CA ALA A 55 -24.50 -19.57 14.01
C ALA A 55 -23.75 -19.16 12.74
N ILE A 56 -24.38 -19.31 11.56
CA ILE A 56 -23.82 -18.86 10.29
C ILE A 56 -23.61 -17.35 10.32
N ASP A 57 -24.61 -16.61 10.78
CA ASP A 57 -24.55 -15.15 10.86
C ASP A 57 -23.39 -14.68 11.76
N HIS A 58 -23.18 -15.37 12.88
CA HIS A 58 -22.06 -15.07 13.78
C HIS A 58 -20.69 -15.33 13.13
N HIS A 59 -20.58 -16.42 12.36
CA HIS A 59 -19.35 -16.77 11.64
C HIS A 59 -19.08 -15.82 10.47
N LEU A 60 -20.10 -15.44 9.69
CA LEU A 60 -19.97 -14.47 8.62
C LEU A 60 -19.61 -13.08 9.17
N ALA A 61 -20.24 -12.64 10.26
CA ALA A 61 -19.89 -11.39 10.92
C ALA A 61 -18.47 -11.42 11.53
N PHE A 62 -17.92 -12.60 11.79
CA PHE A 62 -16.51 -12.73 12.14
C PHE A 62 -15.60 -12.55 10.93
N LEU A 63 -15.91 -13.17 9.78
CA LEU A 63 -15.15 -12.97 8.54
C LEU A 63 -15.17 -11.51 8.08
N ASP A 64 -16.30 -10.83 8.24
CA ASP A 64 -16.47 -9.40 7.98
C ASP A 64 -15.58 -8.55 8.89
N ALA A 65 -15.53 -8.87 10.19
CA ALA A 65 -14.72 -8.15 11.16
C ALA A 65 -13.20 -8.35 11.02
N ILE A 66 -12.75 -9.35 10.26
CA ILE A 66 -11.33 -9.55 9.91
C ILE A 66 -11.07 -9.22 8.45
N ASP A 67 -11.99 -8.48 7.82
CA ASP A 67 -11.84 -7.91 6.48
C ASP A 67 -11.60 -8.96 5.37
N LEU A 68 -12.19 -10.16 5.53
CA LEU A 68 -12.23 -11.19 4.48
C LEU A 68 -13.46 -11.04 3.58
N ILE A 69 -14.55 -10.50 4.10
CA ILE A 69 -15.77 -10.25 3.32
C ILE A 69 -16.34 -8.91 3.74
N GLN A 70 -17.21 -8.35 2.92
CA GLN A 70 -18.04 -7.21 3.29
C GLN A 70 -19.51 -7.65 3.30
N LEU A 71 -20.14 -7.68 4.47
CA LEU A 71 -21.54 -8.06 4.61
C LEU A 71 -22.48 -6.88 4.35
N ASP A 72 -23.12 -6.86 3.19
CA ASP A 72 -24.28 -6.00 2.92
C ASP A 72 -25.60 -6.78 2.87
N THR A 73 -26.71 -6.06 3.02
CA THR A 73 -28.06 -6.62 2.85
C THR A 73 -28.41 -6.96 1.40
N THR A 74 -27.76 -6.30 0.43
CA THR A 74 -28.04 -6.36 -1.00
C THR A 74 -27.02 -7.18 -1.77
N ALA A 75 -25.74 -7.05 -1.47
CA ALA A 75 -24.67 -7.84 -2.07
C ALA A 75 -23.49 -7.98 -1.11
N CYS A 76 -23.18 -9.20 -0.69
CA CYS A 76 -21.95 -9.49 0.02
C CYS A 76 -20.81 -9.55 -1.00
N GLU A 77 -19.69 -8.92 -0.68
CA GLU A 77 -18.50 -8.85 -1.53
C GLU A 77 -17.28 -9.36 -0.77
N LEU A 78 -16.16 -9.57 -1.47
CA LEU A 78 -14.88 -9.77 -0.81
C LEU A 78 -14.37 -8.43 -0.29
N ALA A 79 -13.71 -8.46 0.86
CA ALA A 79 -12.97 -7.32 1.36
C ALA A 79 -11.46 -7.55 1.13
N TYR A 80 -10.60 -6.63 1.58
CA TYR A 80 -9.19 -6.58 1.17
C TYR A 80 -8.46 -7.92 1.36
N TYR A 81 -8.47 -8.47 2.57
CA TYR A 81 -7.80 -9.76 2.82
C TYR A 81 -8.49 -10.93 2.14
N GLY A 82 -9.79 -10.81 1.86
CA GLY A 82 -10.56 -11.81 1.13
C GLY A 82 -10.15 -11.94 -0.32
N GLU A 83 -9.98 -10.80 -1.00
CA GLU A 83 -9.50 -10.74 -2.38
C GLU A 83 -8.06 -11.25 -2.49
N GLN A 84 -7.17 -10.73 -1.65
CA GLN A 84 -5.76 -11.14 -1.61
C GLN A 84 -5.64 -12.65 -1.38
N TRP A 85 -6.32 -13.17 -0.36
CA TRP A 85 -6.18 -14.58 -0.01
C TRP A 85 -6.82 -15.54 -1.02
N LEU A 86 -7.87 -15.12 -1.72
CA LEU A 86 -8.48 -15.93 -2.77
C LEU A 86 -7.51 -16.13 -3.95
N ASP A 87 -6.70 -15.10 -4.24
CA ASP A 87 -5.69 -15.10 -5.31
C ASP A 87 -4.41 -15.86 -4.93
N ASP A 88 -3.75 -15.46 -3.83
CA ASP A 88 -2.44 -15.98 -3.43
C ASP A 88 -2.50 -17.35 -2.72
N GLN A 89 -3.62 -17.62 -2.01
CA GLN A 89 -3.79 -18.70 -1.04
C GLN A 89 -2.69 -18.79 0.02
N ASP A 90 -2.01 -17.68 0.29
CA ASP A 90 -0.93 -17.55 1.26
C ASP A 90 -1.48 -17.50 2.68
N ARG A 91 -0.85 -18.27 3.56
CA ARG A 91 -1.24 -18.34 4.97
C ARG A 91 -0.82 -17.09 5.73
N ALA A 92 0.21 -16.39 5.27
CA ALA A 92 0.62 -15.10 5.84
C ALA A 92 -0.50 -14.05 5.69
N THR A 93 -1.15 -13.99 4.53
CA THR A 93 -2.30 -13.10 4.25
C THR A 93 -3.46 -13.34 5.22
N LEU A 94 -3.85 -14.60 5.46
CA LEU A 94 -4.87 -14.91 6.47
C LEU A 94 -4.41 -14.64 7.91
N TYR A 95 -3.13 -14.85 8.22
CA TYR A 95 -2.61 -14.54 9.54
C TYR A 95 -2.63 -13.04 9.80
N ALA A 96 -2.25 -12.21 8.82
CA ALA A 96 -2.34 -10.76 8.89
C ALA A 96 -3.78 -10.31 9.17
N ALA A 97 -4.76 -10.81 8.40
CA ALA A 97 -6.19 -10.55 8.63
C ALA A 97 -6.63 -10.89 10.08
N LEU A 98 -6.18 -12.04 10.59
CA LEU A 98 -6.51 -12.50 11.94
C LEU A 98 -5.84 -11.66 13.03
N SER A 99 -4.55 -11.33 12.87
CA SER A 99 -3.81 -10.50 13.82
C SER A 99 -4.31 -9.06 13.80
N GLU A 100 -4.59 -8.48 12.65
CA GLU A 100 -5.13 -7.12 12.56
C GLU A 100 -6.56 -7.03 13.09
N GLY A 101 -7.43 -8.00 12.82
CA GLY A 101 -8.82 -7.96 13.29
C GLY A 101 -9.04 -8.46 14.72
N VAL A 102 -8.12 -9.28 15.25
CA VAL A 102 -8.27 -9.93 16.58
C VAL A 102 -7.01 -9.81 17.43
N LYS A 103 -7.19 -9.39 18.68
CA LYS A 103 -6.12 -9.31 19.69
C LYS A 103 -5.62 -10.71 20.07
N GLY A 104 -4.30 -10.86 20.13
CA GLY A 104 -3.64 -11.98 20.81
C GLY A 104 -3.12 -13.11 19.93
N PHE A 105 -3.28 -13.08 18.61
CA PHE A 105 -2.64 -14.06 17.73
C PHE A 105 -1.10 -14.02 17.81
N ASP A 106 -0.51 -12.83 17.76
CA ASP A 106 0.93 -12.60 17.91
C ASP A 106 1.44 -13.07 19.28
N THR A 107 0.74 -12.65 20.34
CA THR A 107 1.03 -13.02 21.73
C THR A 107 1.07 -14.52 21.93
N LEU A 108 0.09 -15.25 21.38
CA LEU A 108 0.03 -16.69 21.50
C LEU A 108 1.10 -17.39 20.66
N LEU A 109 1.41 -16.86 19.48
CA LEU A 109 2.45 -17.41 18.63
C LEU A 109 3.83 -17.28 19.29
N GLN A 110 4.15 -16.12 19.87
CA GLN A 110 5.35 -15.91 20.67
C GLN A 110 5.41 -16.83 21.89
N ALA A 111 4.32 -16.93 22.66
CA ALA A 111 4.30 -17.79 23.83
C ALA A 111 4.52 -19.28 23.48
N LEU A 112 4.08 -19.73 22.31
CA LEU A 112 4.32 -21.08 21.80
C LEU A 112 5.76 -21.28 21.28
N ALA A 113 6.46 -20.21 20.93
CA ALA A 113 7.86 -20.24 20.54
C ALA A 113 8.81 -20.48 21.72
N GLU A 114 8.45 -19.94 22.89
CA GLU A 114 9.16 -20.15 24.14
C GLU A 114 9.06 -21.60 24.61
N GLU A 115 7.83 -22.11 24.74
CA GLU A 115 7.57 -23.51 25.07
C GLU A 115 6.18 -23.94 24.59
N PRO A 116 5.94 -25.27 24.47
CA PRO A 116 4.60 -25.80 24.28
C PRO A 116 3.63 -25.39 25.40
N ARG A 117 2.36 -25.13 25.05
CA ARG A 117 1.33 -24.59 25.97
C ARG A 117 0.03 -25.40 25.92
N THR A 118 -0.65 -25.54 27.05
CA THR A 118 -2.02 -26.08 27.09
C THR A 118 -3.05 -24.98 26.75
N ASP A 119 -4.30 -25.37 26.48
CA ASP A 119 -5.37 -24.37 26.24
C ASP A 119 -5.63 -23.46 27.45
N THR A 120 -5.34 -23.94 28.67
CA THR A 120 -5.45 -23.15 29.89
C THR A 120 -4.33 -22.12 29.94
N ASP A 121 -3.09 -22.50 29.63
CA ASP A 121 -1.96 -21.58 29.63
C ASP A 121 -2.15 -20.48 28.57
N LEU A 122 -2.60 -20.85 27.36
CA LEU A 122 -2.91 -19.87 26.31
C LEU A 122 -4.03 -18.90 26.73
N MET A 123 -5.04 -19.39 27.47
CA MET A 123 -6.08 -18.52 28.02
C MET A 123 -5.51 -17.57 29.07
N ASP A 124 -4.70 -18.07 30.01
CA ASP A 124 -4.12 -17.28 31.08
C ASP A 124 -3.22 -16.17 30.52
N ILE A 125 -2.46 -16.44 29.45
CA ILE A 125 -1.68 -15.45 28.71
C ILE A 125 -2.59 -14.37 28.09
N LEU A 126 -3.67 -14.76 27.39
CA LEU A 126 -4.57 -13.75 26.82
C LEU A 126 -5.23 -12.88 27.90
N VAL A 127 -5.56 -13.48 29.06
CA VAL A 127 -6.16 -12.76 30.20
C VAL A 127 -5.15 -11.84 30.88
N SER A 128 -3.86 -12.21 30.92
CA SER A 128 -2.81 -11.37 31.50
C SER A 128 -2.48 -10.17 30.62
N GLU A 129 -2.38 -10.39 29.30
CA GLU A 129 -1.95 -9.35 28.36
C GLU A 129 -3.07 -8.37 27.99
N PHE A 130 -4.32 -8.84 27.98
CA PHE A 130 -5.45 -8.01 27.55
C PHE A 130 -6.49 -7.89 28.66
N GLU A 131 -6.58 -6.73 29.32
CA GLU A 131 -7.56 -6.46 30.39
C GLU A 131 -9.02 -6.74 29.97
N GLU A 132 -9.29 -6.63 28.66
CA GLU A 132 -10.59 -6.87 28.03
C GLU A 132 -10.92 -8.36 27.87
N ALA A 133 -9.91 -9.24 27.94
CA ALA A 133 -10.08 -10.69 27.91
C ALA A 133 -10.66 -11.18 29.24
N LYS A 134 -11.96 -10.91 29.46
CA LYS A 134 -12.73 -11.38 30.63
C LYS A 134 -13.09 -12.87 30.49
N MET A 135 -12.13 -13.70 30.13
CA MET A 135 -12.32 -15.12 29.87
C MET A 135 -12.26 -15.92 31.17
N THR A 136 -13.27 -16.75 31.40
CA THR A 136 -13.32 -17.67 32.57
C THR A 136 -13.25 -19.14 32.15
N LYS A 137 -13.20 -19.39 30.84
CA LYS A 137 -13.14 -20.71 30.21
C LYS A 137 -12.26 -20.60 28.95
N PRO A 138 -11.53 -21.66 28.57
CA PRO A 138 -10.57 -21.61 27.47
C PRO A 138 -11.21 -21.53 26.08
N GLY A 139 -12.54 -21.43 25.98
CA GLY A 139 -13.29 -21.45 24.73
C GLY A 139 -12.77 -20.48 23.66
N PRO A 140 -12.51 -19.19 23.97
CA PRO A 140 -11.93 -18.27 22.99
C PRO A 140 -10.45 -18.54 22.69
N ALA A 141 -9.63 -18.91 23.68
CA ALA A 141 -8.23 -19.30 23.47
C ALA A 141 -8.10 -20.53 22.55
N ILE A 142 -9.00 -21.50 22.71
CA ILE A 142 -9.13 -22.66 21.82
C ILE A 142 -9.36 -22.22 20.37
N ARG A 143 -10.17 -21.18 20.13
CA ARG A 143 -10.45 -20.71 18.77
C ARG A 143 -9.24 -20.03 18.13
N HIS A 144 -8.47 -19.24 18.89
CA HIS A 144 -7.20 -18.69 18.41
C HIS A 144 -6.23 -19.81 18.04
N ARG A 145 -6.04 -20.76 18.95
CA ARG A 145 -5.17 -21.92 18.72
C ARG A 145 -5.61 -22.75 17.52
N GLU A 146 -6.91 -22.98 17.34
CA GLU A 146 -7.41 -23.70 16.16
C GLU A 146 -7.13 -22.95 14.86
N TRP A 147 -7.15 -21.62 14.84
CA TRP A 147 -6.76 -20.84 13.67
C TRP A 147 -5.26 -20.97 13.38
N LEU A 148 -4.40 -20.89 14.40
CA LEU A 148 -2.98 -21.18 14.25
C LEU A 148 -2.73 -22.60 13.70
N GLN A 149 -3.56 -23.58 14.09
CA GLN A 149 -3.49 -24.92 13.52
C GLN A 149 -3.95 -24.99 12.07
N VAL A 150 -4.99 -24.22 11.70
CA VAL A 150 -5.49 -24.14 10.32
C VAL A 150 -4.45 -23.53 9.37
N LEU A 151 -3.72 -22.52 9.85
CA LEU A 151 -2.57 -21.94 9.13
C LEU A 151 -1.33 -22.85 9.15
N GLY A 152 -1.37 -23.92 9.94
CA GLY A 152 -0.24 -24.84 10.10
C GLY A 152 0.91 -24.26 10.91
N TYR A 153 0.72 -23.13 11.61
CA TYR A 153 1.70 -22.49 12.50
C TYR A 153 1.78 -23.17 13.87
N ALA A 154 0.72 -23.88 14.25
CA ALA A 154 0.71 -24.69 15.45
C ALA A 154 0.24 -26.13 15.15
N LYS A 155 0.73 -27.08 15.94
CA LYS A 155 0.21 -28.45 15.97
C LYS A 155 -0.18 -28.82 17.40
N ARG A 156 -1.15 -29.71 17.55
CA ARG A 156 -1.61 -30.16 18.88
C ARG A 156 -1.38 -31.66 19.03
N GLU A 157 -0.79 -32.04 20.16
CA GLU A 157 -0.62 -33.43 20.58
C GLU A 157 -1.21 -33.59 21.99
N GLY A 158 -2.31 -34.33 22.12
CA GLY A 158 -3.04 -34.42 23.39
C GLY A 158 -3.72 -33.10 23.77
N ASP A 159 -3.38 -32.57 24.95
CA ASP A 159 -3.83 -31.28 25.47
C ASP A 159 -2.83 -30.14 25.24
N THR A 160 -1.67 -30.45 24.66
CA THR A 160 -0.55 -29.53 24.50
C THR A 160 -0.42 -29.09 23.05
N THR A 161 -0.17 -27.80 22.85
CA THR A 161 0.05 -27.15 21.56
C THR A 161 1.52 -26.81 21.41
N TYR A 162 2.06 -27.10 20.23
CA TYR A 162 3.45 -26.88 19.86
C TYR A 162 3.49 -25.95 18.65
N LEU A 163 4.46 -25.04 18.62
CA LEU A 163 4.78 -24.29 17.42
C LEU A 163 5.37 -25.24 16.35
N THR A 164 5.00 -25.03 15.09
CA THR A 164 5.61 -25.73 13.95
C THR A 164 6.79 -24.94 13.39
N ASP A 165 7.56 -25.51 12.47
CA ASP A 165 8.61 -24.77 11.76
C ASP A 165 8.00 -23.62 10.94
N ALA A 166 6.89 -23.85 10.22
CA ALA A 166 6.16 -22.79 9.53
C ALA A 166 5.66 -21.68 10.47
N GLY A 167 5.27 -22.02 11.71
CA GLY A 167 4.91 -21.00 12.71
C GLY A 167 6.12 -20.24 13.27
N ARG A 168 7.30 -20.87 13.28
CA ARG A 168 8.56 -20.23 13.63
C ARG A 168 9.06 -19.33 12.51
N ASP A 169 8.88 -19.75 11.26
CA ASP A 169 9.18 -18.96 10.07
C ASP A 169 8.24 -17.74 10.00
N ALA A 170 6.94 -17.92 10.26
CA ALA A 170 5.97 -16.83 10.37
C ALA A 170 6.29 -15.85 11.51
N LEU A 171 6.78 -16.35 12.66
CA LEU A 171 7.34 -15.48 13.70
C LEU A 171 8.60 -14.76 13.23
N GLY A 172 9.43 -15.39 12.39
CA GLY A 172 10.59 -14.75 11.78
C GLY A 172 10.20 -13.68 10.76
N GLU A 173 9.08 -13.83 10.05
CA GLU A 173 8.57 -12.87 9.06
C GLU A 173 7.75 -11.72 9.70
N GLN A 174 7.19 -11.89 10.90
CA GLN A 174 6.39 -10.86 11.59
C GLN A 174 6.98 -10.36 12.92
N TYR A 175 8.01 -11.02 13.42
CA TYR A 175 8.87 -10.61 14.52
C TYR A 175 10.30 -11.00 14.15
N THR A 176 10.88 -10.32 13.16
CA THR A 176 12.31 -10.06 13.29
C THR A 176 12.46 -9.13 14.49
N GLY A 177 12.66 -9.70 15.68
CA GLY A 177 13.50 -9.09 16.72
C GLY A 177 14.95 -8.98 16.24
N VAL A 178 15.12 -8.59 14.98
CA VAL A 178 16.31 -8.28 14.22
C VAL A 178 15.82 -7.10 13.41
N TYR A 179 16.05 -5.91 13.93
CA TYR A 179 15.88 -4.72 13.14
C TYR A 179 16.84 -4.82 11.95
N HIS A 180 16.31 -4.67 10.74
CA HIS A 180 17.10 -4.47 9.54
C HIS A 180 17.29 -2.98 9.32
N ALA A 181 18.49 -2.57 8.91
CA ALA A 181 18.77 -1.17 8.61
C ALA A 181 17.86 -0.71 7.45
N THR A 182 16.92 0.19 7.75
CA THR A 182 15.98 0.75 6.75
C THR A 182 15.99 2.27 6.78
N HIS A 183 15.59 2.88 5.65
CA HIS A 183 15.36 4.32 5.56
C HIS A 183 13.94 4.72 5.94
N SER A 184 13.29 3.91 6.78
CA SER A 184 11.93 4.12 7.27
C SER A 184 11.89 3.93 8.79
N PRO A 185 10.92 4.54 9.49
CA PRO A 185 10.69 4.22 10.89
C PRO A 185 10.57 2.71 11.11
N PRO A 186 11.10 2.17 12.23
CA PRO A 186 10.86 0.78 12.58
C PRO A 186 9.36 0.47 12.64
N PRO A 187 8.93 -0.75 12.27
CA PRO A 187 7.52 -1.13 12.35
C PRO A 187 6.93 -0.86 13.74
N GLY A 188 5.79 -0.17 13.78
CA GLY A 188 5.10 0.15 15.03
C GLY A 188 5.70 1.32 15.83
N VAL A 189 6.64 2.07 15.25
CA VAL A 189 7.20 3.29 15.86
C VAL A 189 6.86 4.51 15.00
N GLU A 190 6.20 5.50 15.61
CA GLU A 190 5.81 6.75 14.97
C GLU A 190 6.66 7.95 15.46
N ILE A 191 6.79 8.98 14.62
CA ILE A 191 7.46 10.23 15.01
C ILE A 191 6.70 10.85 16.19
N GLY A 192 7.42 11.13 17.28
CA GLY A 192 6.89 11.66 18.53
C GLY A 192 6.70 10.63 19.63
N ASP A 193 6.79 9.33 19.32
CA ASP A 193 6.67 8.26 20.31
C ASP A 193 7.70 8.41 21.43
N GLN A 194 7.23 8.23 22.66
CA GLN A 194 8.05 8.30 23.86
C GLN A 194 8.51 6.89 24.24
N LEU A 195 9.79 6.62 24.01
CA LEU A 195 10.38 5.30 24.16
C LEU A 195 11.36 5.28 25.33
N THR A 196 11.31 4.22 26.14
CA THR A 196 12.34 3.95 27.15
C THR A 196 13.57 3.31 26.49
N GLN A 197 14.70 3.28 27.20
CA GLN A 197 15.89 2.55 26.73
C GLN A 197 15.56 1.09 26.40
N ALA A 198 14.73 0.41 27.22
CA ALA A 198 14.35 -0.98 27.01
C ALA A 198 13.51 -1.17 25.74
N ASP A 199 12.63 -0.21 25.44
CA ASP A 199 11.84 -0.21 24.21
C ASP A 199 12.77 -0.08 23.00
N ILE A 200 13.72 0.86 23.02
CA ILE A 200 14.68 1.06 21.92
C ILE A 200 15.59 -0.16 21.75
N GLU A 201 16.09 -0.74 22.83
CA GLU A 201 16.90 -1.98 22.79
C GLU A 201 16.13 -3.14 22.15
N THR A 202 14.83 -3.22 22.40
CA THR A 202 13.94 -4.24 21.84
C THR A 202 13.63 -3.96 20.37
N ILE A 203 13.29 -2.72 20.02
CA ILE A 203 12.97 -2.29 18.64
C ILE A 203 14.15 -2.53 17.70
N PHE A 204 15.35 -2.16 18.14
CA PHE A 204 16.57 -2.19 17.30
C PHE A 204 17.42 -3.45 17.47
N ASP A 205 16.95 -4.44 18.26
CA ASP A 205 17.72 -5.62 18.65
C ASP A 205 19.16 -5.27 19.07
N THR A 206 19.26 -4.36 20.05
CA THR A 206 20.54 -3.78 20.46
C THR A 206 20.68 -3.68 21.98
N GLY A 207 21.87 -3.28 22.44
CA GLY A 207 22.13 -3.06 23.86
C GLY A 207 23.05 -1.86 24.09
N PHE A 208 22.62 -0.92 24.92
CA PHE A 208 23.41 0.28 25.27
C PHE A 208 24.16 0.13 26.59
N GLY A 209 23.78 -0.84 27.43
CA GLY A 209 24.36 -1.02 28.76
C GLY A 209 23.76 -0.03 29.77
N TYR A 210 24.58 0.58 30.62
CA TYR A 210 24.07 1.40 31.73
C TYR A 210 23.54 2.78 31.33
N GLN A 211 24.02 3.34 30.21
CA GLN A 211 23.65 4.67 29.71
C GLN A 211 23.78 4.71 28.19
N ILE A 212 22.86 5.42 27.53
CA ILE A 212 22.91 5.67 26.09
C ILE A 212 23.92 6.80 25.79
N SER A 213 24.88 6.55 24.90
CA SER A 213 25.77 7.58 24.36
C SER A 213 25.08 8.40 23.28
N GLY A 214 25.60 9.59 22.96
CA GLY A 214 25.02 10.47 21.93
C GLY A 214 25.00 9.84 20.53
N ILE A 215 26.06 9.13 20.14
CA ILE A 215 26.16 8.49 18.82
C ILE A 215 26.37 6.99 19.03
N ASN A 216 25.60 6.17 18.32
CA ASN A 216 25.65 4.71 18.44
C ASN A 216 25.63 4.06 17.05
N PRO A 217 26.80 3.77 16.48
CA PRO A 217 26.89 2.90 15.31
C PRO A 217 26.47 1.49 15.66
N ARG A 218 25.68 0.87 14.78
CA ARG A 218 25.16 -0.49 14.92
C ARG A 218 25.20 -1.23 13.59
N ARG A 219 25.00 -2.54 13.66
CA ARG A 219 24.89 -3.45 12.52
C ARG A 219 23.69 -4.36 12.73
N ASP A 220 22.88 -4.57 11.70
CA ASP A 220 21.80 -5.54 11.72
C ASP A 220 22.33 -6.98 11.54
N ALA A 221 21.44 -7.99 11.54
CA ALA A 221 21.86 -9.38 11.32
C ALA A 221 22.37 -9.67 9.89
N SER A 222 22.09 -8.78 8.94
CA SER A 222 22.59 -8.83 7.56
C SER A 222 23.92 -8.08 7.39
N ASP A 223 24.50 -7.59 8.49
CA ASP A 223 25.74 -6.79 8.54
C ASP A 223 25.63 -5.40 7.87
N ASN A 224 24.40 -4.88 7.70
CA ASN A 224 24.17 -3.51 7.24
C ASN A 224 24.36 -2.53 8.41
N GLN A 225 25.03 -1.41 8.15
CA GLN A 225 25.27 -0.38 9.17
C GLN A 225 24.05 0.52 9.34
N TYR A 226 23.79 0.95 10.58
CA TYR A 226 22.86 2.02 10.90
C TYR A 226 23.34 2.81 12.11
N LEU A 227 22.79 4.01 12.31
CA LEU A 227 23.12 4.91 13.41
C LEU A 227 21.90 5.22 14.27
N LEU A 228 22.08 5.18 15.58
CA LEU A 228 21.14 5.73 16.56
C LEU A 228 21.77 6.96 17.20
N VAL A 229 21.19 8.13 16.95
CA VAL A 229 21.70 9.43 17.39
C VAL A 229 20.75 10.04 18.42
N PHE A 230 21.31 10.47 19.54
CA PHE A 230 20.60 10.92 20.73
C PHE A 230 21.03 12.35 21.07
N ALA A 231 20.04 13.22 21.30
CA ALA A 231 20.22 14.60 21.73
C ALA A 231 19.36 14.92 22.96
N THR A 232 19.90 15.71 23.87
CA THR A 232 19.18 16.22 25.05
C THR A 232 19.00 17.73 24.95
N GLU A 233 17.96 18.28 25.56
CA GLU A 233 17.67 19.72 25.59
C GLU A 233 18.80 20.56 26.21
N ASP A 234 19.41 20.08 27.29
CA ASP A 234 20.59 20.71 27.92
C ASP A 234 21.91 20.39 27.18
N GLY A 235 21.82 19.78 25.99
CA GLY A 235 22.97 19.41 25.17
C GLY A 235 23.63 20.61 24.49
N PRO A 236 24.84 20.46 23.94
CA PRO A 236 25.63 21.58 23.41
C PRO A 236 25.17 22.07 22.02
N TYR A 237 23.94 21.76 21.62
CA TYR A 237 23.37 22.04 20.30
C TYR A 237 22.78 23.45 20.26
N ASN A 238 22.95 24.17 19.14
CA ASN A 238 22.64 25.60 19.07
C ASN A 238 21.21 25.90 18.55
N ASP A 239 20.55 24.91 17.93
CA ASP A 239 19.27 25.06 17.24
C ASP A 239 18.22 24.07 17.77
N THR A 240 16.92 24.33 17.54
CA THR A 240 15.84 23.39 17.85
C THR A 240 15.99 22.14 16.98
N VAL A 241 16.48 21.04 17.56
CA VAL A 241 16.82 19.81 16.82
C VAL A 241 15.60 18.98 16.37
N THR A 242 14.38 19.37 16.74
CA THR A 242 13.17 18.57 16.50
C THR A 242 12.53 18.82 15.13
N GLN A 243 12.99 19.80 14.35
CA GLN A 243 12.43 20.15 13.04
C GLN A 243 13.49 20.70 12.08
N GLY A 244 13.28 20.46 10.78
CA GLY A 244 14.08 21.06 9.71
C GLY A 244 15.56 20.67 9.74
N GLN A 245 16.43 21.63 9.47
CA GLN A 245 17.89 21.47 9.50
C GLN A 245 18.45 21.99 10.82
N PHE A 246 19.40 21.26 11.42
CA PHE A 246 19.98 21.57 12.72
C PHE A 246 21.46 21.19 12.81
N LYS A 247 22.18 21.79 13.77
CA LYS A 247 23.59 21.48 14.04
C LYS A 247 23.74 20.48 15.20
N TYR A 248 24.49 19.41 14.98
CA TYR A 248 24.78 18.37 15.96
C TYR A 248 26.29 18.32 16.28
N ILE A 249 26.67 18.32 17.56
CA ILE A 249 28.08 18.18 17.96
C ILE A 249 28.47 16.71 18.07
N GLY A 250 29.60 16.34 17.47
CA GLY A 250 30.18 15.00 17.52
C GLY A 250 30.55 14.51 18.91
N GLU A 251 30.94 13.24 19.00
CA GLU A 251 31.38 12.62 20.26
C GLU A 251 32.79 13.02 20.67
N GLY A 252 33.05 13.01 21.98
CA GLY A 252 34.32 13.37 22.61
C GLY A 252 34.17 14.54 23.59
N LEU A 253 34.14 14.25 24.90
CA LEU A 253 33.84 15.24 25.95
C LEU A 253 35.06 16.04 26.41
N GLU A 254 36.28 15.55 26.18
CA GLU A 254 37.53 16.19 26.60
C GLU A 254 38.55 16.26 25.46
N GLY A 255 39.28 17.37 25.38
CA GLY A 255 40.27 17.61 24.31
C GLY A 255 39.63 17.81 22.93
N ASP A 256 40.48 17.96 21.92
CA ASP A 256 40.05 18.10 20.52
C ASP A 256 39.38 16.81 20.04
N GLN A 257 38.25 16.96 19.35
CA GLN A 257 37.54 15.82 18.77
C GLN A 257 38.27 15.28 17.55
N SER A 258 38.00 14.01 17.22
CA SER A 258 38.67 13.28 16.16
C SER A 258 37.64 12.70 15.20
N THR A 259 37.92 12.81 13.90
CA THR A 259 37.15 12.16 12.83
C THR A 259 37.26 10.64 12.86
N ASN A 260 38.25 10.08 13.59
CA ASN A 260 38.49 8.65 13.69
C ASN A 260 37.84 8.01 14.94
N SER A 261 37.03 8.75 15.69
CA SER A 261 36.33 8.17 16.83
C SER A 261 35.18 7.26 16.34
N PRO A 262 34.80 6.21 17.09
CA PRO A 262 33.84 5.20 16.62
C PRO A 262 32.51 5.77 16.11
N GLY A 263 31.95 6.79 16.78
CA GLY A 263 30.72 7.47 16.37
C GLY A 263 30.93 8.51 15.28
N ASN A 264 31.94 9.38 15.42
CA ASN A 264 32.17 10.45 14.45
C ASN A 264 32.56 9.91 13.07
N SER A 265 33.36 8.84 12.99
CA SER A 265 33.75 8.27 11.70
C SER A 265 32.54 7.76 10.93
N VAL A 266 31.59 7.11 11.62
CA VAL A 266 30.40 6.57 10.96
C VAL A 266 29.39 7.65 10.58
N LEU A 267 29.29 8.74 11.36
CA LEU A 267 28.52 9.92 10.94
C LEU A 267 29.14 10.61 9.72
N ILE A 268 30.47 10.65 9.62
CA ILE A 268 31.16 11.15 8.42
C ILE A 268 30.90 10.21 7.24
N ASP A 269 31.02 8.90 7.45
CA ASP A 269 30.73 7.90 6.41
C ASP A 269 29.29 8.02 5.91
N ALA A 270 28.32 8.32 6.79
CA ALA A 270 26.90 8.48 6.44
C ALA A 270 26.59 9.63 5.47
N ILE A 271 27.55 10.52 5.19
CA ILE A 271 27.41 11.57 4.16
C ILE A 271 27.53 10.96 2.76
N GLU A 272 28.45 10.01 2.59
CA GLU A 272 28.79 9.42 1.29
C GLU A 272 28.26 7.99 1.13
N THR A 273 27.73 7.39 2.20
CA THR A 273 27.31 5.99 2.26
C THR A 273 25.89 5.82 2.78
N ASP A 274 25.29 4.69 2.39
CA ASP A 274 23.90 4.30 2.66
C ASP A 274 23.67 3.83 4.11
N ILE A 275 23.86 4.74 5.07
CA ILE A 275 23.72 4.43 6.50
C ILE A 275 22.50 5.19 7.05
N PRO A 276 21.39 4.51 7.37
CA PRO A 276 20.23 5.17 7.96
C PRO A 276 20.56 5.70 9.36
N VAL A 277 20.13 6.93 9.63
CA VAL A 277 20.39 7.63 10.90
C VAL A 277 19.06 7.93 11.59
N HIS A 278 18.76 7.20 12.66
CA HIS A 278 17.59 7.42 13.49
C HIS A 278 17.87 8.45 14.58
N PHE A 279 17.03 9.46 14.70
CA PHE A 279 17.21 10.55 15.65
C PHE A 279 16.23 10.48 16.82
N PHE A 280 16.77 10.66 18.02
CA PHE A 280 16.04 10.65 19.29
C PHE A 280 16.34 11.90 20.10
N TYR A 281 15.30 12.47 20.69
CA TYR A 281 15.41 13.70 21.48
C TYR A 281 14.81 13.53 22.87
N GLN A 282 15.50 14.02 23.90
CA GLN A 282 15.00 14.03 25.28
C GLN A 282 14.96 15.47 25.83
N ALA A 283 13.76 15.94 26.17
CA ALA A 283 13.55 17.20 26.88
C ALA A 283 14.04 17.11 28.34
N THR A 284 14.41 18.22 28.97
CA THR A 284 15.04 18.28 30.31
C THR A 284 14.24 17.53 31.41
N ASP A 285 12.91 17.48 31.29
CA ASP A 285 12.01 16.82 32.25
C ASP A 285 11.38 15.50 31.73
N ALA A 286 11.80 15.02 30.56
CA ALA A 286 11.22 13.81 29.95
C ALA A 286 11.81 12.51 30.55
N THR A 287 10.95 11.53 30.82
CA THR A 287 11.36 10.22 31.37
C THR A 287 11.78 9.20 30.31
N GLY A 288 11.80 9.59 29.03
CA GLY A 288 12.13 8.75 27.90
C GLY A 288 12.60 9.59 26.70
N TRP A 289 12.84 8.90 25.59
CA TRP A 289 13.32 9.47 24.34
C TRP A 289 12.16 9.62 23.36
N ALA A 290 11.95 10.84 22.88
CA ALA A 290 11.06 11.09 21.75
C ALA A 290 11.74 10.62 20.46
N TYR A 291 11.17 9.65 19.76
CA TYR A 291 11.63 9.34 18.40
C TYR A 291 11.29 10.51 17.47
N GLN A 292 12.25 10.98 16.68
CA GLN A 292 12.07 12.14 15.81
C GLN A 292 12.08 11.78 14.31
N GLY A 293 12.24 10.50 13.97
CA GLY A 293 12.35 10.06 12.59
C GLY A 293 13.80 9.90 12.13
N LEU A 294 13.97 9.74 10.81
CA LEU A 294 15.29 9.67 10.18
C LEU A 294 15.82 11.06 9.86
N VAL A 295 17.14 11.18 9.84
CA VAL A 295 17.85 12.40 9.50
C VAL A 295 18.96 12.14 8.48
N ASP A 296 19.17 13.07 7.56
CA ASP A 296 20.32 13.10 6.67
C ASP A 296 21.48 13.84 7.35
N VAL A 297 22.71 13.33 7.20
CA VAL A 297 23.94 14.07 7.53
C VAL A 297 24.41 14.76 6.26
N LEU A 298 24.41 16.10 6.25
CA LEU A 298 24.66 16.88 5.04
C LEU A 298 26.15 17.23 4.88
N GLU A 299 26.78 17.68 5.96
CA GLU A 299 28.18 18.11 5.96
C GLU A 299 28.71 18.13 7.40
N TRP A 300 30.03 18.31 7.54
CA TRP A 300 30.66 18.53 8.83
C TRP A 300 31.84 19.51 8.73
N GLU A 301 32.13 20.18 9.82
CA GLU A 301 33.29 21.06 9.95
C GLU A 301 33.87 21.03 11.38
N PHE A 302 35.12 21.49 11.53
CA PHE A 302 35.70 21.76 12.85
C PHE A 302 35.34 23.18 13.29
N GLU A 303 34.75 23.31 14.47
CA GLU A 303 34.50 24.59 15.12
C GLU A 303 35.28 24.69 16.46
N PRO A 304 35.94 25.83 16.75
CA PRO A 304 36.54 26.06 18.06
C PRO A 304 35.45 26.41 19.08
N ARG A 305 35.28 25.57 20.12
CA ARG A 305 34.36 25.81 21.25
C ARG A 305 35.07 25.57 22.58
N ASP A 306 34.92 26.49 23.52
CA ASP A 306 35.52 26.42 24.87
C ASP A 306 37.03 26.08 24.92
N GLY A 307 37.78 26.51 23.90
CA GLY A 307 39.23 26.31 23.82
C GLY A 307 39.68 24.95 23.29
N ARG A 308 38.78 24.19 22.65
CA ARG A 308 39.07 22.94 21.93
C ARG A 308 38.38 22.91 20.57
N GLU A 309 38.88 22.10 19.65
CA GLU A 309 38.25 21.85 18.35
C GLU A 309 37.15 20.78 18.50
N VAL A 310 35.93 21.08 18.07
CA VAL A 310 34.81 20.12 18.05
C VAL A 310 34.31 19.91 16.63
N LEU A 311 33.82 18.72 16.34
CA LEU A 311 33.15 18.40 15.09
C LEU A 311 31.69 18.85 15.18
N VAL A 312 31.26 19.63 14.21
CA VAL A 312 29.87 20.07 14.08
C VAL A 312 29.32 19.54 12.78
N PHE A 313 28.28 18.72 12.89
CA PHE A 313 27.54 18.13 11.78
C PHE A 313 26.31 18.97 11.47
N THR A 314 26.06 19.22 10.19
CA THR A 314 24.80 19.77 9.72
C THR A 314 23.87 18.59 9.37
N MET A 315 22.71 18.51 10.01
CA MET A 315 21.75 17.42 9.82
C MET A 315 20.38 17.96 9.40
N ALA A 316 19.57 17.17 8.70
CA ALA A 316 18.20 17.54 8.33
C ALA A 316 17.23 16.37 8.48
N HIS A 317 16.03 16.62 9.01
CA HIS A 317 14.97 15.61 9.08
C HIS A 317 14.53 15.15 7.69
N GLN A 318 14.40 13.83 7.50
CA GLN A 318 13.78 13.27 6.30
C GLN A 318 12.26 13.48 6.37
N GLU A 319 11.68 14.17 5.40
CA GLU A 319 10.23 14.37 5.33
C GLU A 319 9.54 13.08 4.86
N SER A 320 8.45 12.66 5.51
CA SER A 320 7.68 11.43 5.21
C SER A 320 6.78 11.55 3.97
N THR A 321 7.03 12.52 3.11
CA THR A 321 6.34 12.72 1.82
C THR A 321 7.33 12.40 0.71
N ARG A 322 6.85 11.88 -0.44
CA ARG A 322 7.66 11.81 -1.67
C ARG A 322 8.35 13.16 -1.85
N SER A 323 9.66 13.19 -1.61
CA SER A 323 10.42 14.43 -1.73
C SER A 323 10.42 14.84 -3.20
N GLU A 324 10.60 16.12 -3.50
CA GLU A 324 10.77 16.57 -4.89
C GLU A 324 11.86 15.76 -5.61
N TRP A 325 12.89 15.32 -4.88
CA TRP A 325 13.93 14.41 -5.35
C TRP A 325 13.43 12.99 -5.67
N THR A 326 12.59 12.40 -4.80
CA THR A 326 12.02 11.06 -5.02
C THR A 326 11.16 11.07 -6.27
N THR A 327 10.32 12.10 -6.41
CA THR A 327 9.48 12.30 -7.61
C THR A 327 10.34 12.50 -8.85
N ALA A 328 11.34 13.37 -8.80
CA ALA A 328 12.21 13.65 -9.93
C ALA A 328 13.04 12.43 -10.38
N VAL A 329 13.61 11.66 -9.44
CA VAL A 329 14.35 10.43 -9.76
C VAL A 329 13.42 9.38 -10.36
N ARG A 330 12.21 9.21 -9.81
CA ARG A 330 11.18 8.30 -10.35
C ARG A 330 10.79 8.67 -11.78
N GLU A 331 10.51 9.95 -12.04
CA GLU A 331 10.17 10.46 -13.37
C GLU A 331 11.31 10.20 -14.38
N GLN A 332 12.56 10.41 -13.98
CA GLN A 332 13.72 10.19 -14.83
C GLN A 332 13.96 8.70 -15.14
N LEU A 333 13.73 7.80 -14.17
CA LEU A 333 13.78 6.35 -14.40
C LEU A 333 12.63 5.87 -15.30
N GLN A 334 11.45 6.47 -15.19
CA GLN A 334 10.34 6.23 -16.10
C GLN A 334 10.68 6.68 -17.53
N GLN A 335 11.27 7.87 -17.70
CA GLN A 335 11.73 8.34 -19.01
C GLN A 335 12.81 7.42 -19.61
N TYR A 336 13.74 6.92 -18.79
CA TYR A 336 14.73 5.94 -19.24
C TYR A 336 14.06 4.67 -19.76
N HIS A 337 13.11 4.13 -18.99
CA HIS A 337 12.32 2.96 -19.36
C HIS A 337 11.62 3.16 -20.71
N ASP A 338 10.94 4.28 -20.88
CA ASP A 338 10.13 4.56 -22.08
C ASP A 338 11.01 4.76 -23.33
N LEU A 339 12.17 5.42 -23.18
CA LEU A 339 13.09 5.65 -24.29
C LEU A 339 13.80 4.37 -24.75
N HIS A 340 14.13 3.48 -23.81
CA HIS A 340 14.94 2.28 -24.08
C HIS A 340 14.11 0.99 -24.17
N ASN A 341 12.82 1.04 -23.82
CA ASN A 341 11.93 -0.11 -23.73
C ASN A 341 12.56 -1.26 -22.92
N SER A 342 13.16 -0.92 -21.77
CA SER A 342 13.91 -1.84 -20.90
C SER A 342 13.46 -1.69 -19.46
N GLU A 343 13.02 -2.80 -18.88
CA GLU A 343 12.71 -2.93 -17.44
C GLU A 343 13.97 -3.03 -16.57
N ARG A 344 15.17 -3.01 -17.17
CA ARG A 344 16.43 -3.11 -16.44
C ARG A 344 17.33 -1.93 -16.73
N VAL A 345 17.97 -1.43 -15.68
CA VAL A 345 18.94 -0.33 -15.75
C VAL A 345 20.03 -0.53 -14.71
N THR A 346 21.29 -0.28 -15.08
CA THR A 346 22.42 -0.28 -14.14
C THR A 346 22.61 1.08 -13.49
N LEU A 347 23.18 1.13 -12.29
CA LEU A 347 23.45 2.41 -11.62
C LEU A 347 24.28 3.38 -12.48
N ASP A 348 25.24 2.86 -13.24
CA ASP A 348 26.05 3.68 -14.15
C ASP A 348 25.20 4.28 -15.28
N GLU A 349 24.27 3.51 -15.87
CA GLU A 349 23.33 4.03 -16.86
C GLU A 349 22.37 5.07 -16.26
N ILE A 350 21.93 4.89 -15.01
CA ILE A 350 21.13 5.90 -14.30
C ILE A 350 21.95 7.18 -14.15
N TYR A 351 23.21 7.09 -13.71
CA TYR A 351 24.04 8.28 -13.57
C TYR A 351 24.31 8.99 -14.90
N ASP A 352 24.54 8.24 -15.98
CA ASP A 352 24.80 8.81 -17.29
C ASP A 352 23.54 9.43 -17.92
N PHE A 353 22.35 8.94 -17.58
CA PHE A 353 21.08 9.43 -18.11
C PHE A 353 20.46 10.56 -17.27
N VAL A 354 20.52 10.46 -15.94
CA VAL A 354 19.71 11.25 -15.01
C VAL A 354 20.46 12.44 -14.40
N ALA A 355 21.78 12.33 -14.23
CA ALA A 355 22.53 13.24 -13.36
C ALA A 355 22.55 14.71 -13.86
N ASP A 356 22.64 14.94 -15.18
CA ASP A 356 22.68 16.30 -15.73
C ASP A 356 21.35 17.04 -15.53
N ASP A 357 20.22 16.35 -15.78
CA ASP A 357 18.87 16.89 -15.59
C ASP A 357 18.59 17.23 -14.12
N LEU A 358 18.93 16.32 -13.20
CA LEU A 358 18.76 16.57 -11.76
C LEU A 358 19.70 17.64 -11.23
N THR A 359 20.91 17.78 -11.78
CA THR A 359 21.82 18.89 -11.44
C THR A 359 21.21 20.24 -11.83
N GLN A 360 20.49 20.30 -12.95
CA GLN A 360 19.81 21.52 -13.37
C GLN A 360 18.57 21.82 -12.52
N GLN A 361 17.81 20.78 -12.15
CA GLN A 361 16.60 20.90 -11.34
C GLN A 361 16.91 21.26 -9.88
N PHE A 362 18.03 20.76 -9.34
CA PHE A 362 18.46 20.96 -7.96
C PHE A 362 19.89 21.54 -7.90
N PRO A 363 20.07 22.81 -8.32
CA PRO A 363 21.39 23.43 -8.47
C PRO A 363 22.13 23.68 -7.14
N ASP A 364 21.41 23.63 -6.02
CA ASP A 364 21.96 23.84 -4.67
C ASP A 364 22.48 22.52 -4.04
N ASN A 365 22.48 21.40 -4.78
CA ASN A 365 23.00 20.12 -4.31
C ASN A 365 24.40 19.84 -4.90
N ASP A 366 25.40 19.71 -4.04
CA ASP A 366 26.80 19.50 -4.43
C ASP A 366 27.13 18.04 -4.83
N ASP A 367 26.25 17.07 -4.53
CA ASP A 367 26.41 15.65 -4.87
C ASP A 367 25.10 14.97 -5.31
N VAL A 368 24.73 15.25 -6.56
CA VAL A 368 23.55 14.69 -7.22
C VAL A 368 23.61 13.15 -7.33
N ARG A 369 24.80 12.56 -7.46
CA ARG A 369 24.94 11.10 -7.60
C ARG A 369 24.67 10.37 -6.28
N ALA A 370 25.15 10.92 -5.17
CA ALA A 370 24.78 10.44 -3.85
C ALA A 370 23.28 10.55 -3.63
N LYS A 371 22.67 11.69 -4.04
CA LYS A 371 21.22 11.89 -3.89
C LYS A 371 20.39 10.92 -4.75
N ILE A 372 20.78 10.67 -6.00
CA ILE A 372 20.15 9.64 -6.86
C ILE A 372 20.20 8.26 -6.20
N HIS A 373 21.37 7.88 -5.67
CA HIS A 373 21.54 6.59 -5.00
C HIS A 373 20.63 6.46 -3.78
N GLN A 374 20.51 7.53 -2.98
CA GLN A 374 19.58 7.60 -1.85
C GLN A 374 18.12 7.41 -2.30
N GLN A 375 17.71 8.09 -3.38
CA GLN A 375 16.34 7.97 -3.87
C GLN A 375 16.04 6.58 -4.44
N LEU A 376 17.01 5.91 -5.07
CA LEU A 376 16.84 4.53 -5.55
C LEU A 376 16.57 3.55 -4.41
N GLN A 377 17.10 3.78 -3.20
CA GLN A 377 16.79 2.96 -2.03
C GLN A 377 15.38 3.25 -1.52
N ILE A 378 14.97 4.51 -1.46
CA ILE A 378 13.59 4.88 -1.11
C ILE A 378 12.59 4.23 -2.09
N LEU A 379 12.88 4.28 -3.39
CA LEU A 379 12.07 3.63 -4.42
C LEU A 379 12.09 2.10 -4.27
N ARG A 380 13.20 1.51 -3.83
CA ARG A 380 13.27 0.06 -3.56
C ARG A 380 12.38 -0.34 -2.40
N ASP A 381 12.45 0.41 -1.31
CA ASP A 381 11.65 0.17 -0.12
C ASP A 381 10.14 0.40 -0.40
N GLN A 382 9.81 1.25 -1.37
CA GLN A 382 8.45 1.47 -1.89
C GLN A 382 8.00 0.41 -2.90
N GLY A 383 8.87 -0.52 -3.32
CA GLY A 383 8.57 -1.51 -4.36
C GLY A 383 8.54 -0.96 -5.78
N ASP A 384 9.00 0.29 -6.00
CA ASP A 384 9.10 0.94 -7.30
C ASP A 384 10.34 0.49 -8.11
N VAL A 385 11.38 -0.03 -7.43
CA VAL A 385 12.53 -0.71 -8.07
C VAL A 385 12.98 -1.95 -7.29
N GLU A 386 13.57 -2.93 -7.96
CA GLU A 386 14.13 -4.14 -7.34
C GLU A 386 15.61 -4.27 -7.70
N LEU A 387 16.49 -4.40 -6.71
CA LEU A 387 17.92 -4.65 -6.94
C LEU A 387 18.14 -6.12 -7.31
N LEU A 388 18.71 -6.37 -8.49
CA LEU A 388 18.87 -7.72 -9.05
C LEU A 388 20.21 -8.38 -8.72
N ASP A 389 21.27 -7.58 -8.59
CA ASP A 389 22.63 -8.09 -8.41
C ASP A 389 23.58 -7.10 -7.74
N ASP A 390 24.74 -7.62 -7.31
CA ASP A 390 25.83 -6.85 -6.71
C ASP A 390 26.48 -5.84 -7.67
N ALA A 391 26.20 -5.96 -8.98
CA ALA A 391 26.65 -4.99 -9.99
C ALA A 391 25.73 -3.76 -10.04
N ARG A 392 24.76 -3.65 -9.13
CA ARG A 392 23.78 -2.56 -9.03
C ARG A 392 22.91 -2.43 -10.28
N THR A 393 22.46 -3.58 -10.78
CA THR A 393 21.39 -3.65 -11.78
C THR A 393 20.04 -3.60 -11.08
N TYR A 394 19.19 -2.67 -11.48
CA TYR A 394 17.83 -2.51 -10.97
C TYR A 394 16.82 -3.01 -12.01
N ARG A 395 15.80 -3.75 -11.56
CA ARG A 395 14.54 -3.92 -12.30
C ARG A 395 13.64 -2.76 -11.91
N LEU A 396 13.17 -2.04 -12.91
CA LEU A 396 12.18 -0.99 -12.73
C LEU A 396 10.82 -1.68 -12.60
N THR A 397 10.22 -1.58 -11.41
CA THR A 397 8.93 -2.20 -11.09
C THR A 397 7.82 -1.17 -11.00
N PHE A 398 8.07 0.06 -11.51
CA PHE A 398 7.09 1.13 -11.51
C PHE A 398 5.75 0.65 -12.08
N GLU A 399 4.75 0.65 -11.22
CA GLU A 399 3.38 0.79 -11.68
C GLU A 399 3.18 2.29 -11.92
N PRO A 400 2.84 2.73 -13.14
CA PRO A 400 2.51 4.13 -13.33
C PRO A 400 1.33 4.41 -12.39
N ASP A 401 1.45 5.44 -11.55
CA ASP A 401 0.30 5.80 -10.73
C ASP A 401 -0.80 6.40 -11.62
N VAL A 402 -2.02 6.40 -11.09
CA VAL A 402 -3.20 6.84 -11.85
C VAL A 402 -3.00 8.27 -12.38
N GLU A 403 -2.32 9.16 -11.64
CA GLU A 403 -2.08 10.55 -12.05
C GLU A 403 -1.09 10.65 -13.23
N THR A 404 -0.06 9.81 -13.23
CA THR A 404 0.89 9.69 -14.34
C THR A 404 0.19 9.21 -15.61
N VAL A 405 -0.62 8.15 -15.52
CA VAL A 405 -1.38 7.64 -16.67
C VAL A 405 -2.44 8.64 -17.13
N GLU A 406 -3.08 9.37 -16.21
CA GLU A 406 -4.00 10.45 -16.57
C GLU A 406 -3.30 11.52 -17.43
N THR A 407 -2.06 11.88 -17.09
CA THR A 407 -1.25 12.84 -17.85
C THR A 407 -0.91 12.32 -19.26
N GLU A 408 -0.52 11.04 -19.38
CA GLU A 408 -0.28 10.40 -20.69
C GLU A 408 -1.54 10.40 -21.57
N LEU A 409 -2.69 10.04 -20.98
CA LEU A 409 -3.98 10.03 -21.67
C LEU A 409 -4.42 11.43 -22.11
N GLN A 410 -4.14 12.46 -21.31
CA GLN A 410 -4.37 13.85 -21.69
C GLN A 410 -3.46 14.30 -22.82
N ALA A 411 -2.19 13.88 -22.85
CA ALA A 411 -1.27 14.20 -23.94
C ALA A 411 -1.76 13.66 -25.30
N LYS A 412 -2.53 12.56 -25.32
CA LYS A 412 -3.17 12.05 -26.55
C LYS A 412 -4.17 13.02 -27.16
N LEU A 413 -4.71 13.97 -26.40
CA LEU A 413 -5.64 14.99 -26.92
C LEU A 413 -4.96 15.93 -27.92
N GLU A 414 -3.63 16.02 -27.91
CA GLU A 414 -2.84 16.84 -28.82
C GLU A 414 -2.50 16.13 -30.15
N THR A 415 -2.81 14.83 -30.26
CA THR A 415 -2.54 14.01 -31.45
C THR A 415 -3.82 13.52 -32.12
N GLU A 416 -3.70 13.06 -33.38
CA GLU A 416 -4.81 12.43 -34.09
C GLU A 416 -5.21 11.12 -33.40
N PRO A 417 -6.51 10.91 -33.09
CA PRO A 417 -6.95 9.71 -32.40
C PRO A 417 -6.80 8.48 -33.29
N GLN A 418 -6.43 7.37 -32.66
CA GLN A 418 -6.42 6.06 -33.28
C GLN A 418 -7.64 5.26 -32.81
N LEU A 419 -8.20 4.45 -33.70
CA LEU A 419 -9.39 3.65 -33.39
C LEU A 419 -9.10 2.58 -32.34
N THR A 420 -7.99 1.87 -32.52
CA THR A 420 -7.54 0.79 -31.64
C THR A 420 -6.32 1.20 -30.86
N SER A 421 -6.13 0.62 -29.67
CA SER A 421 -4.85 0.73 -28.97
C SER A 421 -3.74 0.08 -29.80
N ASP A 422 -2.54 0.66 -29.77
CA ASP A 422 -1.34 -0.01 -30.27
C ASP A 422 -1.18 -1.38 -29.55
N ASN A 423 -0.71 -2.41 -30.26
CA ASN A 423 -0.48 -3.78 -29.75
C ASN A 423 0.67 -3.83 -28.73
N GLU A 424 0.64 -2.98 -27.72
CA GLU A 424 1.52 -3.05 -26.57
C GLU A 424 0.97 -4.13 -25.64
N GLU A 425 1.72 -5.23 -25.47
CA GLU A 425 1.44 -6.22 -24.43
C GLU A 425 1.65 -5.56 -23.07
N PHE A 426 0.59 -4.96 -22.52
CA PHE A 426 0.62 -4.46 -21.16
C PHE A 426 0.42 -5.64 -20.18
N THR A 427 1.01 -5.52 -19.00
CA THR A 427 0.69 -6.41 -17.87
C THR A 427 -0.76 -6.19 -17.41
N GLU A 428 -1.39 -7.20 -16.80
CA GLU A 428 -2.77 -7.08 -16.27
C GLU A 428 -2.92 -5.93 -15.25
N GLN A 429 -1.87 -5.67 -14.46
CA GLN A 429 -1.82 -4.55 -13.52
C GLN A 429 -1.78 -3.19 -14.23
N LYS A 430 -0.98 -3.04 -15.30
CA LYS A 430 -0.91 -1.80 -16.11
C LYS A 430 -2.23 -1.51 -16.83
N HIS A 431 -2.93 -2.56 -17.27
CA HIS A 431 -4.30 -2.43 -17.79
C HIS A 431 -5.25 -1.84 -16.73
N ARG A 432 -5.22 -2.34 -15.49
CA ARG A 432 -6.09 -1.88 -14.41
C ARG A 432 -5.89 -0.40 -14.06
N VAL A 433 -4.64 0.05 -13.92
CA VAL A 433 -4.33 1.47 -13.65
C VAL A 433 -4.81 2.34 -14.81
N ARG A 434 -4.56 1.91 -16.05
CA ARG A 434 -4.96 2.66 -17.24
C ARG A 434 -6.47 2.79 -17.37
N ASP A 435 -7.21 1.72 -17.09
CA ASP A 435 -8.68 1.74 -17.06
C ASP A 435 -9.20 2.69 -15.98
N GLN A 436 -8.56 2.71 -14.80
CA GLN A 436 -8.90 3.63 -13.71
C GLN A 436 -8.65 5.10 -14.09
N ALA A 437 -7.51 5.41 -14.70
CA ALA A 437 -7.14 6.74 -15.18
C ALA A 437 -8.12 7.23 -16.27
N PHE A 438 -8.39 6.38 -17.27
CA PHE A 438 -9.39 6.66 -18.30
C PHE A 438 -10.76 6.96 -17.69
N ALA A 439 -11.20 6.13 -16.76
CA ALA A 439 -12.49 6.31 -16.11
C ALA A 439 -12.59 7.61 -15.31
N ARG A 440 -11.52 8.00 -14.58
CA ARG A 440 -11.47 9.27 -13.84
C ARG A 440 -11.55 10.47 -14.78
N LEU A 441 -10.76 10.49 -15.86
CA LEU A 441 -10.78 11.57 -16.85
C LEU A 441 -12.15 11.74 -17.49
N VAL A 442 -12.75 10.65 -17.98
CA VAL A 442 -14.05 10.69 -18.65
C VAL A 442 -15.11 11.16 -17.67
N LYS A 443 -15.23 10.57 -16.47
CA LYS A 443 -16.25 10.98 -15.49
C LYS A 443 -16.11 12.44 -15.08
N ALA A 444 -14.88 12.92 -14.89
CA ALA A 444 -14.61 14.32 -14.57
C ALA A 444 -15.02 15.27 -15.71
N ALA A 445 -14.74 14.90 -16.97
CA ALA A 445 -15.07 15.71 -18.15
C ALA A 445 -16.57 16.00 -18.31
N TYR A 446 -17.42 15.08 -17.82
CA TYR A 446 -18.88 15.21 -17.83
C TYR A 446 -19.47 15.66 -16.48
N ASP A 447 -18.67 16.19 -15.53
CA ASP A 447 -19.15 16.57 -14.18
C ASP A 447 -19.92 15.44 -13.46
N ASN A 448 -19.49 14.19 -13.68
CA ASN A 448 -20.16 12.98 -13.19
C ASN A 448 -21.65 12.88 -13.59
N ARG A 449 -22.02 13.41 -14.77
CA ARG A 449 -23.36 13.32 -15.36
C ARG A 449 -23.39 12.31 -16.48
N CYS A 450 -24.52 11.63 -16.60
CA CYS A 450 -24.76 10.79 -17.76
C CYS A 450 -24.92 11.65 -19.01
N ALA A 451 -24.11 11.41 -20.04
CA ALA A 451 -24.12 12.18 -21.29
C ALA A 451 -25.46 12.11 -22.02
N ILE A 452 -26.23 11.03 -21.83
CA ILE A 452 -27.54 10.81 -22.47
C ILE A 452 -28.68 11.50 -21.71
N CYS A 453 -28.77 11.35 -20.39
CA CYS A 453 -29.92 11.86 -19.61
C CYS A 453 -29.64 13.09 -18.74
N ASP A 454 -28.41 13.59 -18.75
CA ASP A 454 -27.94 14.76 -18.00
C ASP A 454 -28.22 14.67 -16.47
N ARG A 455 -28.26 13.45 -15.94
CA ARG A 455 -28.46 13.22 -14.50
C ARG A 455 -27.13 13.00 -13.81
N ARG A 456 -26.90 13.77 -12.75
CA ARG A 456 -25.86 13.53 -11.74
C ARG A 456 -26.51 12.77 -10.59
N ARG A 457 -26.04 11.56 -10.32
CA ARG A 457 -26.47 10.73 -9.18
C ARG A 457 -25.24 10.24 -8.45
N GLU A 458 -25.35 10.10 -7.14
CA GLU A 458 -24.27 9.63 -6.28
C GLU A 458 -24.81 8.74 -5.16
N THR A 459 -23.97 7.85 -4.64
CA THR A 459 -24.25 7.05 -3.45
C THR A 459 -24.25 7.95 -2.20
N PRO A 460 -24.78 7.47 -1.05
CA PRO A 460 -24.66 8.21 0.22
C PRO A 460 -23.22 8.54 0.63
N ALA A 461 -22.23 7.76 0.16
CA ALA A 461 -20.81 8.00 0.38
C ALA A 461 -20.19 9.02 -0.59
N GLY A 462 -20.98 9.54 -1.55
CA GLY A 462 -20.53 10.52 -2.54
C GLY A 462 -19.98 9.93 -3.84
N THR A 463 -20.06 8.61 -4.05
CA THR A 463 -19.56 7.96 -5.27
C THR A 463 -20.52 8.19 -6.44
N PRO A 464 -20.07 8.69 -7.60
CA PRO A 464 -20.94 8.92 -8.75
C PRO A 464 -21.47 7.61 -9.35
N GLU A 465 -22.71 7.63 -9.82
CA GLU A 465 -23.38 6.46 -10.44
C GLU A 465 -22.89 6.16 -11.87
N VAL A 466 -22.31 7.16 -12.53
CA VAL A 466 -21.89 7.03 -13.93
C VAL A 466 -20.61 6.20 -14.06
N GLU A 467 -20.55 5.45 -15.14
CA GLU A 467 -19.40 4.67 -15.59
C GLU A 467 -18.81 5.35 -16.83
N ALA A 468 -17.52 5.12 -17.10
CA ALA A 468 -16.90 5.53 -18.34
C ALA A 468 -17.09 4.41 -19.37
N ALA A 469 -17.92 4.67 -20.37
CA ALA A 469 -18.17 3.77 -21.49
C ALA A 469 -17.26 4.13 -22.65
N HIS A 470 -16.57 3.14 -23.22
CA HIS A 470 -15.87 3.32 -24.49
C HIS A 470 -16.90 3.40 -25.63
N ILE A 471 -16.75 4.38 -26.52
CA ILE A 471 -17.62 4.54 -27.68
C ILE A 471 -17.36 3.39 -28.66
N TYR A 472 -16.11 3.23 -29.09
CA TYR A 472 -15.67 2.02 -29.77
C TYR A 472 -15.15 1.04 -28.70
N PRO A 473 -15.77 -0.15 -28.56
CA PRO A 473 -15.64 -0.95 -27.34
C PRO A 473 -14.27 -1.60 -27.20
N LYS A 474 -13.88 -1.83 -25.94
CA LYS A 474 -12.64 -2.55 -25.59
C LYS A 474 -12.56 -3.96 -26.18
N SER A 475 -13.68 -4.66 -26.35
CA SER A 475 -13.73 -5.98 -26.99
C SER A 475 -13.25 -5.97 -28.45
N GLU A 476 -13.33 -4.81 -29.11
CA GLU A 476 -12.81 -4.56 -30.46
C GLU A 476 -11.47 -3.81 -30.43
N GLN A 477 -10.75 -3.88 -29.30
CA GLN A 477 -9.47 -3.21 -29.06
C GLN A 477 -9.54 -1.68 -29.05
N GLY A 478 -10.71 -1.10 -28.72
CA GLY A 478 -10.88 0.35 -28.66
C GLY A 478 -9.85 1.06 -27.80
N ALA A 479 -9.29 2.15 -28.34
CA ALA A 479 -8.23 2.91 -27.70
C ALA A 479 -8.71 3.58 -26.39
N ASP A 480 -7.83 3.60 -25.38
CA ASP A 480 -7.96 4.53 -24.24
C ASP A 480 -7.53 5.92 -24.69
N ASP A 481 -8.41 6.56 -25.44
CA ASP A 481 -8.37 7.96 -25.80
C ASP A 481 -9.56 8.62 -25.12
N PRO A 482 -9.40 9.72 -24.35
CA PRO A 482 -10.55 10.31 -23.66
C PRO A 482 -11.69 10.74 -24.61
N ARG A 483 -11.40 10.97 -25.89
CA ARG A 483 -12.41 11.25 -26.94
C ARG A 483 -13.17 10.00 -27.40
N ASN A 484 -12.72 8.81 -27.00
CA ASN A 484 -13.43 7.53 -27.08
C ASN A 484 -14.32 7.29 -25.85
N GLY A 485 -14.49 8.27 -24.95
CA GLY A 485 -15.20 8.07 -23.69
C GLY A 485 -16.53 8.83 -23.59
N LEU A 486 -17.56 8.16 -23.05
CA LEU A 486 -18.81 8.76 -22.57
C LEU A 486 -19.01 8.43 -21.09
N ALA A 487 -19.36 9.41 -20.27
CA ALA A 487 -19.87 9.13 -18.92
C ALA A 487 -21.34 8.72 -19.02
N LEU A 488 -21.70 7.48 -18.70
CA LEU A 488 -23.06 6.95 -18.84
C LEU A 488 -23.57 6.35 -17.53
N CYS A 489 -24.86 6.55 -17.23
CA CYS A 489 -25.52 5.80 -16.15
C CYS A 489 -25.72 4.34 -16.59
N LYS A 490 -25.84 3.40 -15.64
CA LYS A 490 -25.84 1.95 -15.92
C LYS A 490 -26.82 1.53 -17.03
N LEU A 491 -28.03 2.08 -17.03
CA LEU A 491 -29.05 1.79 -18.06
C LEU A 491 -28.61 2.22 -19.47
N HIS A 492 -28.08 3.44 -19.59
CA HIS A 492 -27.66 3.97 -20.90
C HIS A 492 -26.34 3.38 -21.35
N HIS A 493 -25.45 3.03 -20.41
CA HIS A 493 -24.24 2.27 -20.71
C HIS A 493 -24.60 0.93 -21.34
N TRP A 494 -25.45 0.13 -20.67
CA TRP A 494 -25.97 -1.13 -21.21
C TRP A 494 -26.64 -0.96 -22.58
N ALA A 495 -27.48 0.07 -22.74
CA ALA A 495 -28.17 0.32 -24.01
C ALA A 495 -27.19 0.69 -25.14
N PHE A 496 -26.12 1.40 -24.83
CA PHE A 496 -25.09 1.77 -25.80
C PHE A 496 -24.24 0.56 -26.22
N ASP A 497 -23.83 -0.26 -25.25
CA ASP A 497 -23.01 -1.46 -25.45
C ASP A 497 -23.74 -2.63 -26.11
N THR A 498 -25.07 -2.59 -26.12
CA THR A 498 -25.90 -3.63 -26.75
C THR A 498 -26.54 -3.18 -28.06
N GLY A 499 -26.13 -1.99 -28.57
CA GLY A 499 -26.58 -1.46 -29.84
C GLY A 499 -28.02 -0.94 -29.85
N TRP A 500 -28.61 -0.61 -28.69
CA TRP A 500 -29.89 0.11 -28.65
C TRP A 500 -29.74 1.58 -29.02
N LEU A 501 -28.63 2.19 -28.63
CA LEU A 501 -28.34 3.60 -28.82
C LEU A 501 -27.03 3.77 -29.59
N ALA A 502 -27.00 4.75 -30.48
CA ALA A 502 -25.78 5.27 -31.09
C ALA A 502 -25.85 6.80 -31.12
N ILE A 503 -24.75 7.47 -31.48
CA ILE A 503 -24.67 8.94 -31.56
C ILE A 503 -24.30 9.34 -32.99
N SER A 504 -24.99 10.35 -33.54
CA SER A 504 -24.72 10.91 -34.88
C SER A 504 -23.51 11.85 -34.90
N ASP A 505 -23.06 12.25 -36.10
CA ASP A 505 -21.96 13.23 -36.26
C ASP A 505 -22.32 14.66 -35.83
N ASP A 506 -23.61 14.91 -35.63
CA ASP A 506 -24.17 16.14 -35.08
C ASP A 506 -24.46 16.00 -33.57
N TYR A 507 -23.94 14.95 -32.93
CA TYR A 507 -24.09 14.65 -31.50
C TYR A 507 -25.56 14.50 -31.06
N THR A 508 -26.39 13.86 -31.88
CA THR A 508 -27.76 13.49 -31.51
C THR A 508 -27.89 11.99 -31.30
N ILE A 509 -28.74 11.57 -30.37
CA ILE A 509 -28.99 10.15 -30.10
C ILE A 509 -29.78 9.53 -31.26
N VAL A 510 -29.33 8.37 -31.73
CA VAL A 510 -29.97 7.50 -32.71
C VAL A 510 -30.38 6.21 -32.00
N VAL A 511 -31.57 5.67 -32.30
CA VAL A 511 -32.11 4.51 -31.61
C VAL A 511 -32.42 3.39 -32.59
N ALA A 512 -31.97 2.17 -32.29
CA ALA A 512 -32.18 1.01 -33.15
C ALA A 512 -33.68 0.76 -33.37
N ASP A 513 -34.07 0.46 -34.62
CA ASP A 513 -35.47 0.24 -34.96
C ASP A 513 -35.89 -1.22 -34.69
N ALA A 514 -36.47 -1.46 -33.51
CA ALA A 514 -36.88 -2.78 -33.05
C ALA A 514 -38.25 -2.75 -32.33
N PRO A 515 -39.34 -2.34 -33.00
CA PRO A 515 -40.65 -2.10 -32.39
C PRO A 515 -41.28 -3.31 -31.71
N GLU A 516 -40.84 -4.52 -32.04
CA GLU A 516 -41.30 -5.78 -31.45
C GLU A 516 -40.62 -6.17 -30.13
N ARG A 517 -39.61 -5.42 -29.68
CA ARG A 517 -38.82 -5.71 -28.48
C ARG A 517 -39.30 -4.91 -27.27
N ASP A 518 -39.34 -5.56 -26.10
CA ASP A 518 -39.60 -4.88 -24.83
C ASP A 518 -38.50 -3.83 -24.55
N GLY A 519 -38.90 -2.65 -24.10
CA GLY A 519 -38.01 -1.51 -23.89
C GLY A 519 -37.83 -0.59 -25.10
N TYR A 520 -38.20 -1.00 -26.32
CA TYR A 520 -38.06 -0.16 -27.53
C TYR A 520 -38.69 1.22 -27.37
N HIS A 521 -39.94 1.29 -26.90
CA HIS A 521 -40.64 2.57 -26.75
C HIS A 521 -40.02 3.48 -25.69
N GLU A 522 -39.30 2.93 -24.71
CA GLU A 522 -38.56 3.72 -23.71
C GLU A 522 -37.36 4.40 -24.38
N PHE A 523 -36.53 3.64 -25.10
CA PHE A 523 -35.37 4.19 -25.79
C PHE A 523 -35.75 5.09 -26.98
N LYS A 524 -36.80 4.75 -27.72
CA LYS A 524 -37.22 5.52 -28.91
C LYS A 524 -37.56 6.98 -28.58
N GLN A 525 -37.94 7.28 -27.34
CA GLN A 525 -38.18 8.65 -26.87
C GLN A 525 -36.90 9.50 -26.82
N LEU A 526 -35.72 8.89 -26.79
CA LEU A 526 -34.42 9.57 -26.80
C LEU A 526 -33.99 9.97 -28.21
N GLU A 527 -34.61 9.42 -29.27
CA GLU A 527 -34.17 9.66 -30.63
C GLU A 527 -34.23 11.15 -31.02
N GLY A 528 -33.14 11.65 -31.61
CA GLY A 528 -32.98 13.04 -32.01
C GLY A 528 -32.70 14.00 -30.86
N THR A 529 -32.64 13.54 -29.61
CA THR A 529 -32.21 14.39 -28.49
C THR A 529 -30.69 14.65 -28.57
N PRO A 530 -30.22 15.85 -28.19
CA PRO A 530 -28.79 16.15 -28.21
C PRO A 530 -28.07 15.43 -27.06
N LEU A 531 -26.86 14.95 -27.34
CA LEU A 531 -25.92 14.45 -26.34
C LEU A 531 -25.39 15.62 -25.51
N SER A 532 -25.25 15.43 -24.20
CA SER A 532 -24.54 16.37 -23.34
C SER A 532 -23.04 16.21 -23.58
N LEU A 533 -22.35 17.29 -23.95
CA LEU A 533 -20.93 17.27 -24.29
C LEU A 533 -20.05 17.73 -23.12
N PRO A 534 -18.79 17.29 -23.04
CA PRO A 534 -17.83 17.82 -22.08
C PRO A 534 -17.63 19.33 -22.20
N ALA A 535 -17.32 19.99 -21.08
CA ALA A 535 -16.96 21.41 -21.08
C ALA A 535 -15.60 21.66 -21.76
N ASN A 536 -14.69 20.69 -21.69
CA ASN A 536 -13.43 20.72 -22.40
C ASN A 536 -13.62 20.27 -23.85
N GLU A 537 -13.51 21.20 -24.81
CA GLU A 537 -13.69 20.92 -26.25
C GLU A 537 -12.74 19.84 -26.77
N ALA A 538 -11.53 19.72 -26.20
CA ALA A 538 -10.56 18.70 -26.61
C ALA A 538 -11.02 17.27 -26.28
N MET A 539 -11.95 17.11 -25.33
CA MET A 539 -12.47 15.82 -24.89
C MET A 539 -13.82 15.47 -25.51
N VAL A 540 -14.35 16.30 -26.42
CA VAL A 540 -15.60 15.99 -27.13
C VAL A 540 -15.45 14.67 -27.89
N PRO A 541 -16.47 13.78 -27.88
CA PRO A 541 -16.42 12.51 -28.57
C PRO A 541 -15.97 12.64 -30.03
N HIS A 542 -14.92 11.94 -30.40
CA HIS A 542 -14.34 12.06 -31.74
C HIS A 542 -15.18 11.29 -32.75
N ARG A 543 -15.36 11.86 -33.95
CA ARG A 543 -16.18 11.27 -35.03
C ARG A 543 -15.74 9.87 -35.43
N LEU A 544 -14.43 9.62 -35.42
CA LEU A 544 -13.85 8.30 -35.67
C LEU A 544 -14.54 7.19 -34.85
N PHE A 545 -14.64 7.38 -33.52
CA PHE A 545 -15.22 6.37 -32.64
C PHE A 545 -16.74 6.26 -32.84
N LEU A 546 -17.43 7.38 -33.04
CA LEU A 546 -18.88 7.41 -33.26
C LEU A 546 -19.27 6.71 -34.58
N GLU A 547 -18.51 6.95 -35.66
CA GLU A 547 -18.70 6.31 -36.95
C GLU A 547 -18.54 4.80 -36.84
N HIS A 548 -17.44 4.33 -36.24
CA HIS A 548 -17.18 2.90 -36.12
C HIS A 548 -18.11 2.18 -35.14
N HIS A 549 -18.58 2.85 -34.08
CA HIS A 549 -19.64 2.30 -33.22
C HIS A 549 -20.95 2.11 -33.99
N ARG A 550 -21.36 3.10 -34.81
CA ARG A 550 -22.54 2.95 -35.67
C ARG A 550 -22.39 1.81 -36.67
N GLU A 551 -21.21 1.66 -37.29
CA GLU A 551 -20.91 0.55 -38.19
C GLU A 551 -21.01 -0.81 -37.47
N LEU A 552 -20.43 -0.92 -36.26
CA LEU A 552 -20.44 -2.14 -35.45
C LEU A 552 -21.87 -2.62 -35.18
N TRP A 553 -22.77 -1.69 -34.88
CA TRP A 553 -24.16 -1.99 -34.53
C TRP A 553 -25.16 -1.87 -35.70
N ASN A 554 -24.69 -1.56 -36.91
CA ASN A 554 -25.49 -1.39 -38.14
C ASN A 554 -26.55 -0.26 -38.06
N PHE A 555 -26.17 0.90 -37.52
CA PHE A 555 -26.99 2.12 -37.49
C PHE A 555 -26.98 2.91 -38.80
#